data_AF-A0A2E1W6X4-F1
#
_entry.id   AF-A0A2E1W6X4-F1
#
_cell.length_a   1.000
_cell.length_b   1.000
_cell.length_c   1.000
_cell.angle_alpha   90.00
_cell.angle_beta   90.00
_cell.angle_gamma   90.00
#
_symmetry.space_group_name_H-M   'P 1'
#
loop_
_entity.id
_entity.type
_entity.pdbx_description
1 polymer ?
#
loop_
_entity_poly.entity_id
_entity_poly.type
_entity_poly.pdbx_seq_one_letter_code
_entity_poly.pdbx_strand_id
1 'polypeptide(L)'
;MDFKNKLIDFYFFAPSFLCILFSFNLFDLKLNNLTLYYTFGVTVPFFILQIYSLTKFSKKVKEKNLKLYKKACIRPNGSKSNSINVASLFDESIPFSEIKDELLAREFRFTKKAVIYSMLSFIILIILYFI
;
A
#
# COMPACT_ATOMS: atom_id res chain seq x y z
N MET A 1 7.13 5.13 17.27
CA MET A 1 6.56 5.21 15.90
C MET A 1 7.64 4.72 14.94
N ASP A 2 7.40 3.63 14.21
CA ASP A 2 8.43 2.86 13.50
C ASP A 2 9.05 3.69 12.35
N PHE A 3 10.39 3.78 12.29
CA PHE A 3 11.14 4.57 11.28
C PHE A 3 10.71 4.25 9.84
N LYS A 4 10.39 2.98 9.57
CA LYS A 4 9.86 2.51 8.29
C LYS A 4 8.57 3.19 7.86
N ASN A 5 7.66 3.49 8.81
CA ASN A 5 6.40 4.15 8.49
C ASN A 5 6.62 5.62 8.10
N LYS A 6 7.57 6.31 8.74
CA LYS A 6 7.93 7.69 8.39
C LYS A 6 8.65 7.76 7.04
N LEU A 7 9.51 6.79 6.75
CA LEU A 7 10.20 6.70 5.46
C LEU A 7 9.19 6.54 4.31
N ILE A 8 8.19 5.68 4.50
CA ILE A 8 7.11 5.48 3.53
C ILE A 8 6.25 6.74 3.35
N ASP A 9 5.96 7.48 4.43
CA ASP A 9 5.29 8.78 4.32
C ASP A 9 6.08 9.73 3.45
N PHE A 10 7.36 9.91 3.77
CA PHE A 10 8.22 10.82 3.04
C PHE A 10 8.32 10.43 1.55
N TYR A 11 8.50 9.14 1.27
CA TYR A 11 8.58 8.63 -0.10
C TYR A 11 7.28 8.79 -0.89
N PHE A 12 6.11 8.76 -0.23
CA PHE A 12 4.84 9.05 -0.89
C PHE A 12 4.64 10.56 -1.12
N PHE A 13 4.82 11.37 -0.08
CA PHE A 13 4.47 12.79 -0.12
C PHE A 13 5.48 13.64 -0.90
N ALA A 14 6.78 13.37 -0.83
CA ALA A 14 7.79 14.17 -1.50
C ALA A 14 7.62 14.22 -3.04
N PRO A 15 7.52 13.08 -3.76
CA PRO A 15 7.30 13.10 -5.20
C PRO A 15 5.89 13.56 -5.59
N SER A 16 4.88 13.33 -4.74
CA SER A 16 3.52 13.86 -4.96
C SER A 16 3.51 15.39 -4.91
N PHE A 17 4.20 15.98 -3.93
CA PHE A 17 4.34 17.43 -3.80
C PHE A 17 5.13 18.03 -4.96
N LEU A 18 6.22 17.38 -5.39
CA LEU A 18 6.97 17.80 -6.57
C LEU A 18 6.10 17.79 -7.82
N CYS A 19 5.28 16.75 -8.05
CA CYS A 19 4.38 16.72 -9.20
C CYS A 19 3.37 17.88 -9.21
N ILE A 20 2.81 18.23 -8.05
CA ILE A 20 1.91 19.39 -7.91
C ILE A 20 2.65 20.69 -8.24
N LEU A 21 3.87 20.88 -7.74
CA LEU A 21 4.66 22.09 -8.04
C LEU A 21 4.95 22.23 -9.53
N PHE A 22 5.27 21.13 -10.22
CA PHE A 22 5.51 21.14 -11.66
C PHE A 22 4.21 21.34 -12.46
N SER A 23 3.06 20.87 -11.99
CA SER A 23 1.78 21.07 -12.69
C SER A 23 1.29 22.52 -12.66
N PHE A 24 1.75 23.34 -11.70
CA PHE A 24 1.46 24.78 -11.66
C PHE A 24 2.34 25.63 -12.59
N ASN A 25 3.18 25.03 -13.44
CA ASN A 25 4.11 25.73 -14.33
C ASN A 25 5.00 26.79 -13.59
N LEU A 26 5.32 26.55 -12.31
CA LEU A 26 6.24 27.40 -11.55
C LEU A 26 7.65 27.43 -12.15
N PHE A 27 7.95 26.48 -13.04
CA PHE A 27 9.17 26.37 -13.82
C PHE A 27 8.82 26.09 -15.28
N ASP A 28 9.53 26.68 -16.25
CA ASP A 28 9.38 26.48 -17.71
C ASP A 28 9.69 25.04 -18.20
N LEU A 29 9.83 24.10 -17.27
CA LEU A 29 9.94 22.67 -17.54
C LEU A 29 8.57 22.14 -17.97
N LYS A 30 8.31 22.17 -19.29
CA LYS A 30 7.29 21.32 -19.92
C LYS A 30 7.72 19.86 -19.76
N LEU A 31 7.41 19.28 -18.60
CA LEU A 31 7.47 17.85 -18.38
C LEU A 31 6.35 17.22 -19.22
N ASN A 32 6.60 17.05 -20.52
CA ASN A 32 5.73 16.31 -21.46
C ASN A 32 5.47 14.85 -21.01
N ASN A 33 6.00 14.43 -19.85
CA ASN A 33 5.98 13.08 -19.30
C ASN A 33 5.78 13.06 -17.77
N LEU A 34 5.12 14.07 -17.15
CA LEU A 34 4.85 14.09 -15.70
C LEU A 34 4.16 12.80 -15.21
N THR A 35 3.20 12.31 -16.00
CA THR A 35 2.50 11.04 -15.79
C THR A 35 3.46 9.85 -15.75
N LEU A 36 4.44 9.80 -16.66
CA LEU A 36 5.46 8.74 -16.68
C LEU A 36 6.40 8.82 -15.48
N TYR A 37 6.86 10.03 -15.11
CA TYR A 37 7.70 10.23 -13.93
C TYR A 37 6.98 9.75 -12.66
N TYR A 38 5.71 10.15 -12.48
CA TYR A 38 4.93 9.74 -11.33
C TYR A 38 4.63 8.23 -11.33
N THR A 39 4.37 7.65 -12.52
CA THR A 39 4.18 6.20 -12.67
C THR A 39 5.38 5.41 -12.18
N PHE A 40 6.57 5.71 -12.68
CA PHE A 40 7.78 4.95 -12.35
C PHE A 40 8.42 5.36 -11.02
N GLY A 41 8.25 6.62 -10.61
CA GLY A 41 8.80 7.15 -9.36
C GLY A 41 7.95 6.86 -8.12
N VAL A 42 6.64 6.63 -8.29
CA VAL A 42 5.71 6.46 -7.16
C VAL A 42 4.85 5.22 -7.35
N THR A 43 4.02 5.18 -8.39
CA THR A 43 2.97 4.16 -8.52
C THR A 43 3.52 2.73 -8.61
N VAL A 44 4.43 2.46 -9.54
CA VAL A 44 5.05 1.13 -9.71
C VAL A 44 5.79 0.67 -8.44
N PRO A 45 6.66 1.49 -7.81
CA PRO A 45 7.26 1.14 -6.52
C PRO A 45 6.25 0.80 -5.43
N PHE A 46 5.16 1.56 -5.31
CA PHE A 46 4.12 1.27 -4.30
C PHE A 46 3.33 0.00 -4.61
N PHE A 47 3.05 -0.31 -5.89
CA PHE A 47 2.47 -1.60 -6.29
C PHE A 47 3.36 -2.78 -5.91
N ILE A 48 4.67 -2.67 -6.17
CA ILE A 48 5.65 -3.71 -5.77
C ILE A 48 5.68 -3.85 -4.25
N LEU A 49 5.73 -2.73 -3.53
CA LEU A 49 5.76 -2.70 -2.07
C LEU A 49 4.48 -3.29 -1.45
N GLN A 50 3.32 -3.03 -2.05
CA GLN A 50 2.05 -3.66 -1.68
C GLN A 50 2.14 -5.18 -1.81
N ILE A 51 2.56 -5.71 -2.97
CA ILE A 51 2.65 -7.16 -3.21
C ILE A 51 3.63 -7.80 -2.23
N TYR A 52 4.81 -7.20 -2.05
CA TYR A 52 5.84 -7.70 -1.14
C TYR A 52 5.36 -7.71 0.31
N SER A 53 4.82 -6.60 0.80
CA SER A 53 4.37 -6.46 2.19
C SER A 53 3.19 -7.38 2.52
N LEU A 54 2.25 -7.56 1.58
CA LEU A 54 1.13 -8.47 1.73
C LEU A 54 1.58 -9.93 1.78
N THR A 55 2.51 -10.32 0.90
CA THR A 55 3.07 -11.68 0.85
C THR A 55 3.83 -12.00 2.14
N LYS A 56 4.66 -11.06 2.59
CA LYS A 56 5.44 -11.20 3.82
C LYS A 56 4.54 -11.28 5.05
N PHE A 57 3.54 -10.41 5.13
CA PHE A 57 2.56 -10.45 6.21
C PHE A 57 1.76 -11.76 6.22
N SER A 58 1.27 -12.20 5.06
CA SER A 58 0.56 -13.48 4.91
C SER A 58 1.34 -14.67 5.46
N LYS A 59 2.64 -14.76 5.13
CA LYS A 59 3.52 -15.82 5.67
C LYS A 59 3.64 -15.74 7.19
N LYS A 60 3.90 -14.55 7.75
CA LYS A 60 4.01 -14.36 9.20
C LYS A 60 2.72 -14.69 9.95
N VAL A 61 1.56 -14.31 9.42
CA VAL A 61 0.27 -14.66 10.02
C VAL A 61 0.02 -16.17 9.94
N LYS A 62 0.36 -16.82 8.82
CA LYS A 62 0.22 -18.27 8.66
C LYS A 62 1.05 -19.03 9.72
N GLU A 63 2.27 -18.59 9.97
CA GLU A 63 3.18 -19.19 10.94
C GLU A 63 2.71 -18.97 12.39
N LYS A 64 2.28 -17.74 12.73
CA LYS A 64 1.96 -17.37 14.11
C LYS A 64 0.50 -17.63 14.51
N ASN A 65 -0.45 -17.52 13.58
CA ASN A 65 -1.87 -17.67 13.85
C ASN A 65 -2.62 -18.23 12.63
N LEU A 66 -2.53 -19.56 12.46
CA LEU A 66 -3.13 -20.27 11.34
C LEU A 66 -4.66 -20.10 11.24
N LYS A 67 -5.36 -19.94 12.37
CA LYS A 67 -6.81 -19.72 12.40
C LYS A 67 -7.16 -18.36 11.78
N LEU A 68 -6.46 -17.30 12.20
CA LEU A 68 -6.61 -15.96 11.63
C LEU A 68 -6.28 -15.94 10.13
N TYR A 69 -5.18 -16.60 9.74
CA TYR A 69 -4.78 -16.75 8.34
C TYR A 69 -5.89 -17.40 7.50
N LYS A 70 -6.43 -18.54 7.94
CA LYS A 70 -7.51 -19.23 7.23
C LYS A 70 -8.75 -18.35 7.08
N LYS A 71 -9.13 -17.60 8.12
CA LYS A 71 -10.27 -16.66 8.07
C LYS A 71 -10.02 -15.55 7.04
N ALA A 72 -8.81 -14.98 7.03
CA ALA A 72 -8.45 -13.89 6.12
C ALA A 72 -8.19 -14.33 4.67
N CYS A 73 -8.05 -15.62 4.42
CA CYS A 73 -7.93 -16.18 3.07
C CYS A 73 -9.28 -16.55 2.43
N ILE A 74 -10.38 -16.45 3.17
CA ILE A 74 -11.74 -16.69 2.64
C ILE A 74 -12.19 -15.42 1.92
N ARG A 75 -12.56 -15.58 0.66
CA ARG A 75 -13.10 -14.49 -0.16
C ARG A 75 -14.60 -14.31 0.10
N PRO A 76 -15.19 -13.14 -0.26
CA PRO A 76 -16.63 -12.92 -0.13
C PRO A 76 -17.50 -13.97 -0.83
N ASN A 77 -17.00 -14.57 -1.92
CA ASN A 77 -17.66 -15.64 -2.64
C ASN A 77 -17.41 -17.05 -2.06
N GLY A 78 -16.83 -17.17 -0.85
CA GLY A 78 -16.55 -18.44 -0.17
C GLY A 78 -15.31 -19.19 -0.67
N SER A 79 -14.67 -18.75 -1.76
CA SER A 79 -13.45 -19.38 -2.27
C SER A 79 -12.26 -19.15 -1.33
N LYS A 80 -11.34 -20.12 -1.27
CA LYS A 80 -10.13 -20.05 -0.44
C LYS A 80 -8.92 -19.70 -1.29
N SER A 81 -8.07 -18.80 -0.79
CA SER A 81 -6.80 -18.44 -1.43
C SER A 81 -5.58 -18.85 -0.60
N ASN A 82 -4.42 -18.95 -1.25
CA ASN A 82 -3.13 -19.22 -0.61
C ASN A 82 -2.43 -17.96 -0.08
N SER A 83 -3.14 -16.84 0.01
CA SER A 83 -2.64 -15.57 0.54
C SER A 83 -3.79 -14.73 1.09
N ILE A 84 -3.48 -13.84 2.05
CA ILE A 84 -4.45 -12.89 2.60
C ILE A 84 -4.82 -11.91 1.49
N ASN A 85 -6.12 -11.69 1.28
CA ASN A 85 -6.59 -10.71 0.30
C ASN A 85 -6.40 -9.29 0.83
N VAL A 86 -6.18 -8.33 -0.06
CA VAL A 86 -6.10 -6.90 0.28
C VAL A 86 -7.36 -6.44 1.00
N ALA A 87 -8.54 -6.83 0.50
CA ALA A 87 -9.83 -6.48 1.10
C ALA A 87 -9.94 -6.93 2.57
N SER A 88 -9.37 -8.10 2.89
CA SER A 88 -9.39 -8.66 4.24
C SER A 88 -8.64 -7.81 5.25
N LEU A 89 -7.68 -6.97 4.83
CA LEU A 89 -6.96 -6.06 5.73
C LEU A 89 -7.82 -4.90 6.26
N PHE A 90 -8.95 -4.63 5.60
CA PHE A 90 -9.89 -3.56 5.94
C PHE A 90 -11.23 -4.10 6.45
N ASP A 91 -11.40 -5.42 6.46
CA ASP A 91 -12.60 -6.07 6.97
C ASP A 91 -12.56 -6.13 8.50
N GLU A 92 -13.47 -5.39 9.14
CA GLU A 92 -13.60 -5.32 10.61
C GLU A 92 -14.01 -6.66 11.22
N SER A 93 -14.62 -7.56 10.45
CA SER A 93 -14.96 -8.91 10.92
C SER A 93 -13.72 -9.79 11.14
N ILE A 94 -12.57 -9.42 10.58
CA ILE A 94 -11.31 -10.11 10.76
C ILE A 94 -10.51 -9.39 11.85
N PRO A 95 -10.21 -10.04 13.00
CA PRO A 95 -9.65 -9.38 14.18
C PRO A 95 -8.13 -9.14 14.04
N PHE A 96 -7.70 -8.49 12.97
CA PHE A 96 -6.30 -8.06 12.79
C PHE A 96 -5.91 -6.97 13.80
N SER A 97 -6.87 -6.20 14.30
CA SER A 97 -6.69 -5.21 15.38
C SER A 97 -6.37 -5.86 16.72
N GLU A 98 -6.78 -7.10 16.95
CA GLU A 98 -6.61 -7.84 18.21
C GLU A 98 -5.32 -8.67 18.26
N ILE A 99 -4.43 -8.50 17.26
CA ILE A 99 -3.13 -9.18 17.25
C ILE A 99 -2.32 -8.73 18.48
N LYS A 100 -2.16 -9.66 19.44
CA LYS A 100 -1.37 -9.44 20.67
C LYS A 100 0.14 -9.35 20.40
N ASP A 101 0.61 -9.94 19.31
CA ASP A 101 2.03 -9.90 18.92
C ASP A 101 2.39 -8.54 18.33
N GLU A 102 3.18 -7.74 19.06
CA GLU A 102 3.56 -6.40 18.62
C GLU A 102 4.27 -6.36 17.26
N LEU A 103 5.12 -7.35 16.97
CA LEU A 103 5.86 -7.38 15.70
C LEU A 103 4.90 -7.64 14.54
N LEU A 104 3.93 -8.54 14.75
CA LEU A 104 2.91 -8.83 13.75
C LEU A 104 1.94 -7.65 13.59
N ALA A 105 1.59 -6.96 14.66
CA ALA A 105 0.79 -5.74 14.62
C ALA A 105 1.51 -4.57 13.90
N ARG A 106 2.83 -4.44 14.08
CA ARG A 106 3.64 -3.45 13.33
C ARG A 106 3.66 -3.76 11.84
N GLU A 107 3.89 -5.03 11.48
CA GLU A 107 3.85 -5.48 10.08
C GLU A 107 2.46 -5.28 9.47
N PHE A 108 1.39 -5.57 10.21
CA PHE A 108 0.01 -5.28 9.77
C PHE A 108 -0.19 -3.79 9.43
N ARG A 109 0.20 -2.89 10.34
CA ARG A 109 0.11 -1.44 10.12
C ARG A 109 0.92 -1.00 8.89
N PHE A 110 2.11 -1.54 8.73
CA PHE A 110 2.98 -1.26 7.59
C PHE A 110 2.33 -1.73 6.27
N THR A 111 1.86 -2.98 6.21
CA THR A 111 1.19 -3.55 5.03
C THR A 111 -0.07 -2.78 4.68
N LYS A 112 -0.91 -2.46 5.67
CA LYS A 112 -2.13 -1.66 5.46
C LYS A 112 -1.79 -0.29 4.85
N LYS A 113 -0.74 0.35 5.35
CA LYS A 113 -0.27 1.64 4.84
C LYS A 113 0.29 1.56 3.41
N ALA A 114 1.09 0.53 3.11
CA ALA A 114 1.60 0.30 1.77
C ALA A 114 0.47 0.11 0.74
N VAL A 115 -0.59 -0.63 1.12
CA VAL A 115 -1.80 -0.75 0.30
C VAL A 115 -2.47 0.60 0.09
N ILE A 116 -2.70 1.38 1.15
CA ILE A 116 -3.35 2.70 1.05
C ILE A 116 -2.57 3.61 0.09
N TYR A 117 -1.25 3.68 0.23
CA TYR A 117 -0.41 4.53 -0.63
C TYR A 117 -0.31 4.03 -2.06
N SER A 118 -0.32 2.72 -2.28
CA SER A 118 -0.47 2.14 -3.62
C SER A 118 -1.79 2.57 -4.26
N MET A 119 -2.92 2.44 -3.55
CA MET A 119 -4.23 2.85 -4.07
C MET A 119 -4.30 4.36 -4.32
N LEU A 120 -3.82 5.19 -3.39
CA LEU A 120 -3.79 6.65 -3.56
C LEU A 120 -2.86 7.07 -4.70
N SER A 121 -1.70 6.44 -4.85
CA SER A 121 -0.79 6.72 -5.97
C SER A 121 -1.45 6.42 -7.31
N PHE A 122 -2.23 5.35 -7.40
CA PHE A 122 -2.96 5.03 -8.61
C PHE A 122 -4.06 6.07 -8.92
N ILE A 123 -4.79 6.53 -7.91
CA ILE A 123 -5.79 7.60 -8.07
C ILE A 123 -5.15 8.90 -8.56
N ILE A 124 -4.03 9.32 -7.94
CA ILE A 124 -3.29 10.52 -8.36
C ILE A 124 -2.80 10.36 -9.81
N LEU A 125 -2.31 9.17 -10.18
CA LEU A 125 -1.89 8.89 -11.56
C LEU A 125 -3.04 9.06 -12.56
N ILE A 126 -4.25 8.60 -12.22
CA ILE A 126 -5.44 8.80 -13.05
C ILE A 126 -5.73 10.30 -13.21
N ILE A 127 -5.70 11.06 -12.12
CA ILE A 127 -5.92 12.52 -12.15
C ILE A 127 -4.87 13.20 -13.06
N LEU A 128 -3.59 12.87 -12.89
CA LEU A 128 -2.49 13.40 -13.71
C LEU A 128 -2.55 12.98 -15.18
N TYR A 129 -3.27 11.92 -15.53
CA TYR A 129 -3.47 11.52 -16.92
C TYR A 129 -4.51 12.40 -17.64
N PHE A 130 -5.50 12.95 -16.90
CA PHE A 130 -6.57 13.77 -17.46
C PHE A 130 -6.31 15.28 -17.39
N ILE A 131 -5.32 15.71 -16.62
CA ILE A 131 -4.83 17.10 -16.56
C ILE A 131 -3.72 17.27 -17.60
#